data_AF-A0A7Z0WI02-F1
#
_entry.id   AF-A0A7Z0WI02-F1
#
_cell.length_a   1.000
_cell.length_b   1.000
_cell.length_c   1.000
_cell.angle_alpha   90.00
_cell.angle_beta   90.00
_cell.angle_gamma   90.00
#
_symmetry.space_group_name_H-M   'P 1'
#
loop_
_entity.id
_entity.type
_entity.pdbx_description
1 polymer ?
#
loop_
_entity_poly.entity_id
_entity_poly.type
_entity_poly.pdbx_seq_one_letter_code
_entity_poly.pdbx_strand_id
1 'polypeptide(L)' 'MTGSAPDMPEVTVAPDVANGSTADEPADRCAVCSHPLSEHDPIAARFCTATAAGGYSRGCVCAP' A
#
# COMPACT_ATOMS: atom_id res chain seq x y z
N MET A 1 -1.47 -8.10 43.40
CA MET A 1 -1.06 -7.14 42.35
C MET A 1 0.05 -7.81 41.54
N THR A 2 -0.29 -8.79 40.71
CA THR A 2 0.67 -9.48 39.85
C THR A 2 0.22 -9.26 38.40
N GLY A 3 0.89 -8.34 37.71
CA GLY A 3 0.68 -8.11 36.29
C GLY A 3 1.37 -9.21 35.49
N SER A 4 0.60 -10.09 34.86
CA SER A 4 1.11 -10.90 33.75
C SER A 4 0.99 -10.07 32.48
N ALA A 5 2.11 -9.61 31.95
CA ALA A 5 2.18 -9.22 30.55
C ALA A 5 2.15 -10.50 29.70
N PRO A 6 1.35 -10.59 28.62
CA PRO A 6 1.49 -11.68 27.68
C PRO A 6 2.77 -11.51 26.86
N ASP A 7 3.49 -12.61 26.71
CA ASP A 7 4.68 -12.80 25.90
C ASP A 7 4.41 -12.42 24.43
N MET A 8 5.13 -11.43 23.92
CA MET A 8 5.08 -11.01 22.52
C MET A 8 5.98 -11.97 21.73
N PRO A 9 5.46 -12.75 20.77
CA PRO A 9 6.32 -13.63 19.98
C PRO A 9 7.26 -12.78 19.11
N GLU A 10 8.56 -13.01 19.24
CA GLU A 10 9.58 -12.41 18.37
C GLU A 10 9.37 -12.89 16.93
N VAL A 11 8.85 -12.01 16.09
CA VAL A 11 8.66 -12.24 14.66
C VAL A 11 10.02 -12.41 14.00
N THR A 12 10.36 -13.63 13.63
CA THR A 12 11.56 -13.93 12.84
C THR A 12 11.31 -13.52 11.39
N VAL A 13 12.02 -12.49 10.91
CA VAL A 13 11.91 -12.01 9.53
C VAL A 13 12.86 -12.83 8.65
N ALA A 14 12.33 -13.58 7.68
CA ALA A 14 13.14 -14.29 6.69
C ALA A 14 13.73 -13.31 5.65
N PRO A 15 14.95 -13.56 5.13
CA PRO A 15 15.62 -12.62 4.23
C PRO A 15 15.10 -12.72 2.78
N ASP A 16 14.96 -11.53 2.20
CA ASP A 16 15.03 -11.12 0.79
C ASP A 16 15.08 -12.24 -0.27
N VAL A 17 13.92 -12.53 -0.86
CA VAL A 17 13.88 -13.15 -2.19
C VAL A 17 14.00 -12.02 -3.20
N ALA A 18 15.22 -11.85 -3.73
CA ALA A 18 15.49 -11.03 -4.89
C ALA A 18 14.62 -11.50 -6.07
N ASN A 19 13.49 -10.84 -6.33
CA ASN A 19 12.71 -11.07 -7.54
C ASN A 19 13.17 -10.11 -8.63
N GLY A 20 14.30 -10.44 -9.25
CA GLY A 20 14.62 -9.93 -10.57
C GLY A 20 13.65 -10.52 -11.59
N SER A 21 12.59 -9.78 -11.92
CA SER A 21 11.80 -10.01 -13.13
C SER A 21 11.25 -8.68 -13.60
N THR A 22 11.99 -8.08 -14.53
CA THR A 22 11.53 -7.08 -15.49
C THR A 22 10.36 -7.65 -16.26
N ALA A 23 9.16 -7.36 -15.78
CA ALA A 23 7.97 -7.40 -16.60
C ALA A 23 7.44 -5.96 -16.62
N ASP A 24 7.31 -5.41 -17.82
CA ASP A 24 6.38 -4.32 -18.12
C ASP A 24 4.96 -4.89 -17.91
N GLU A 25 4.66 -5.33 -16.69
CA GLU A 25 3.30 -5.62 -16.29
C GLU A 25 2.58 -4.27 -16.42
N PRO A 26 1.38 -4.24 -17.00
CA PRO A 26 0.63 -3.00 -17.09
C PRO A 26 0.46 -2.50 -15.67
N ALA A 27 1.24 -1.49 -15.29
CA ALA A 27 1.26 -0.99 -13.93
C ALA A 27 -0.18 -0.61 -13.62
N ASP A 28 -0.79 -1.33 -12.66
CA ASP A 28 -2.21 -1.23 -12.35
C ASP A 28 -2.54 0.26 -12.21
N ARG A 29 -3.31 0.80 -13.15
CA ARG A 29 -3.68 2.22 -13.14
C ARG A 29 -4.62 2.43 -11.96
N CYS A 30 -4.45 3.53 -11.25
CA CYS A 30 -5.36 3.84 -10.16
C CYS A 30 -6.78 4.08 -10.69
N ALA A 31 -7.81 3.58 -9.99
CA ALA A 31 -9.20 3.85 -10.32
C ALA A 31 -9.64 5.32 -10.08
N VAL A 32 -8.80 6.15 -9.47
CA VAL A 32 -9.10 7.54 -9.08
C VAL A 32 -8.28 8.56 -9.86
N CYS A 33 -7.02 8.25 -10.17
CA CYS A 33 -6.10 9.15 -10.85
C CYS A 33 -5.45 8.46 -12.06
N SER A 34 -4.95 9.24 -13.00
CA SER A 34 -4.48 8.72 -14.29
C SER A 34 -3.11 8.03 -14.24
N HIS A 35 -2.42 8.01 -13.11
CA HIS A 35 -1.05 7.48 -12.98
C HIS A 35 -1.06 6.07 -12.35
N PRO A 36 0.04 5.28 -12.47
CA PRO A 36 0.08 3.93 -11.93
C PRO A 36 0.07 3.90 -10.40
N LEU A 37 -0.46 2.81 -9.83
CA LEU A 37 -0.47 2.57 -8.39
C LEU A 37 0.94 2.52 -7.79
N SER A 38 1.95 2.13 -8.56
CA SER A 38 3.35 2.08 -8.11
C SER A 38 3.94 3.44 -7.74
N GLU A 39 3.34 4.54 -8.22
CA GLU A 39 3.74 5.91 -7.86
C GLU A 39 3.09 6.37 -6.53
N HIS A 40 2.30 5.53 -5.89
CA HIS A 40 1.65 5.88 -4.64
C HIS A 40 2.58 5.67 -3.45
N ASP A 41 2.81 6.74 -2.68
CA ASP A 41 3.16 6.59 -1.27
C ASP A 41 2.00 5.90 -0.51
N PRO A 42 2.24 5.20 0.61
CA PRO A 42 1.19 4.58 1.42
C PRO A 42 0.00 5.50 1.76
N ILE A 43 0.22 6.81 1.92
CA ILE A 43 -0.86 7.77 2.16
C ILE A 43 -1.73 7.92 0.91
N ALA A 44 -1.11 8.12 -0.26
CA ALA A 44 -1.79 8.25 -1.54
C ALA A 44 -2.57 6.97 -1.89
N ALA A 45 -1.99 5.79 -1.63
CA ALA A 45 -2.64 4.50 -1.82
C ALA A 45 -3.93 4.39 -0.99
N ARG A 46 -3.87 4.67 0.31
CA ARG A 46 -5.03 4.60 1.19
C ARG A 46 -6.11 5.60 0.79
N PHE A 47 -5.73 6.84 0.48
CA PHE A 47 -6.67 7.87 0.08
C PHE A 47 -7.41 7.51 -1.20
N CYS A 48 -6.69 7.06 -2.23
CA CYS A 48 -7.31 6.69 -3.50
C CYS A 48 -8.22 5.47 -3.35
N THR A 49 -7.81 4.45 -2.59
CA THR A 49 -8.67 3.28 -2.30
C THR A 49 -9.96 3.68 -1.59
N ALA A 50 -9.89 4.55 -0.57
CA ALA A 50 -11.08 5.04 0.12
C ALA A 50 -11.95 5.93 -0.78
N THR A 51 -11.33 6.69 -1.68
CA THR A 51 -12.04 7.54 -2.66
C THR A 51 -12.84 6.69 -3.64
N ALA A 52 -12.22 5.65 -4.19
CA ALA A 52 -12.88 4.68 -5.07
C ALA A 52 -13.99 3.91 -4.34
N ALA A 53 -13.71 3.35 -3.16
CA ALA A 53 -14.67 2.56 -2.38
C ALA A 53 -15.90 3.39 -1.96
N GLY A 54 -15.72 4.68 -1.68
CA GLY A 54 -16.81 5.59 -1.35
C GLY A 54 -17.52 6.22 -2.55
N GLY A 55 -17.07 5.96 -3.79
CA GLY A 55 -17.66 6.53 -5.00
C GLY A 55 -17.57 8.05 -5.10
N TYR A 56 -16.53 8.65 -4.52
CA TYR A 56 -16.40 10.11 -4.47
C TYR A 56 -15.75 10.67 -5.74
N SER A 57 -16.34 11.70 -6.33
CA SER A 57 -15.79 12.44 -7.47
C SER A 57 -14.95 13.64 -6.99
N ARG A 58 -13.80 13.37 -6.36
CA ARG A 58 -12.81 14.38 -5.91
C ARG A 58 -11.43 14.07 -6.50
N GLY A 59 -10.53 15.05 -6.48
CA GLY A 59 -9.14 14.85 -6.90
C GLY A 59 -8.35 13.92 -5.97
N CYS A 60 -7.21 13.43 -6.46
CA CYS A 60 -6.26 12.63 -5.69
C CYS A 60 -5.27 13.50 -4.90
N VAL A 61 -4.67 12.94 -3.84
CA VAL A 61 -3.61 13.58 -3.04
C VAL A 61 -2.20 13.18 -3.50
N CYS A 62 -2.10 12.44 -4.59
CA CYS A 62 -0.83 11.95 -5.11
C CYS A 62 0.09 13.11 -5.49
N ALA A 63 1.39 12.93 -5.26
CA ALA A 63 2.39 13.81 -5.86
C ALA A 63 2.45 13.54 -7.38
N PRO A 64 2.64 14.58 -8.20
CA PRO A 64 2.79 14.45 -9.65
C PRO A 64 4.10 13.75 -10.05
#